data_AF-A0A8M8UXR8-F1
#
_entry.id   AF-A0A8M8UXR8-F1
#
_cell.length_a   1.000
_cell.length_b   1.000
_cell.length_c   1.000
_cell.angle_alpha   90.00
_cell.angle_beta   90.00
_cell.angle_gamma   90.00
#
_symmetry.space_group_name_H-M   'P 1'
#
loop_
_entity.id
_entity.type
_entity.pdbx_description
1 polymer ?
#
loop_
_entity_poly.entity_id
_entity_poly.type
_entity_poly.pdbx_seq_one_letter_code
_entity_poly.pdbx_strand_id
1 'polypeptide(L)'
;MQQNMEQKLKEIKINTQALEAIASTSNARNTPPYDLEATAAHKAYPLDKIILKGEWDYLVDILELAHAGSQFTPDLYPTFVCNRVHQLETIKDESKKRKMAGILSYMTHLIRFKDRHTMDGVSSTSKRHKLPTILSHRFSSMFDITNNNRIPDEKQKLLISYVLVLSLFVDGFRSDPSDLAKDLRINPLTLRSHYEYLGCKFVRENHILLATLPVPLEFQTIKRKRRR
;
A
#
# COMPACT_ATOMS: atom_id res chain seq x y z
N MET A 1 7.25 19.96 -39.13
CA MET A 1 7.72 19.25 -37.91
C MET A 1 7.29 19.90 -36.59
N GLN A 2 6.97 21.21 -36.54
CA GLN A 2 6.58 21.92 -35.29
C GLN A 2 5.24 21.47 -34.67
N GLN A 3 4.18 21.30 -35.48
CA GLN A 3 2.82 21.01 -34.98
C GLN A 3 2.69 19.68 -34.21
N ASN A 4 3.48 18.67 -34.58
CA ASN A 4 3.44 17.36 -33.93
C ASN A 4 4.07 17.40 -32.52
N MET A 5 5.04 18.30 -32.30
CA MET A 5 5.61 18.52 -30.95
C MET A 5 4.65 19.29 -30.05
N GLU A 6 3.92 20.27 -30.58
CA GLU A 6 2.93 21.02 -29.81
C GLU A 6 1.72 20.16 -29.41
N GLN A 7 1.28 19.24 -30.27
CA GLN A 7 0.24 18.26 -29.91
C GLN A 7 0.71 17.31 -28.81
N LYS A 8 1.93 16.77 -28.91
CA LYS A 8 2.52 15.94 -27.85
C LYS A 8 2.68 16.69 -26.53
N LEU A 9 3.12 17.95 -26.56
CA LEU A 9 3.25 18.77 -25.36
C LEU A 9 1.88 19.09 -24.72
N LYS A 10 0.84 19.29 -25.53
CA LYS A 10 -0.54 19.46 -25.04
C LYS A 10 -1.09 18.17 -24.44
N GLU A 11 -0.92 17.02 -25.09
CA GLU A 11 -1.32 15.71 -24.54
C GLU A 11 -0.60 15.40 -23.23
N ILE A 12 0.71 15.64 -23.15
CA ILE A 12 1.50 15.45 -21.92
C ILE A 12 0.95 16.37 -20.83
N LYS A 13 0.74 17.66 -21.10
CA LYS A 13 0.18 18.61 -20.12
C LYS A 13 -1.22 18.23 -19.63
N ILE A 14 -2.10 17.77 -20.52
CA ILE A 14 -3.47 17.34 -20.17
C ILE A 14 -3.40 16.09 -19.28
N ASN A 15 -2.51 15.15 -19.60
CA ASN A 15 -2.33 13.93 -18.81
C ASN A 15 -1.74 14.25 -17.42
N THR A 16 -0.78 15.18 -17.34
CA THR A 16 -0.23 15.66 -16.06
C THR A 16 -1.29 16.36 -15.20
N GLN A 17 -2.10 17.24 -15.79
CA GLN A 17 -3.19 17.92 -15.05
C GLN A 17 -4.28 16.95 -14.58
N ALA A 18 -4.62 15.94 -15.38
CA ALA A 18 -5.56 14.90 -14.97
C ALA A 18 -5.01 14.03 -13.83
N LEU A 19 -3.72 13.69 -13.89
CA LEU A 19 -3.02 12.98 -12.81
C LEU A 19 -2.94 13.82 -11.53
N GLU A 20 -2.67 15.13 -11.65
CA GLU A 20 -2.65 16.07 -10.53
C GLU A 20 -4.06 16.28 -9.92
N ALA A 21 -5.11 16.31 -10.74
CA ALA A 21 -6.49 16.41 -10.25
C ALA A 21 -6.97 15.13 -9.54
N ILE A 22 -6.55 13.95 -10.02
CA ILE A 22 -6.78 12.66 -9.33
C ILE A 22 -5.99 12.62 -8.03
N ALA A 23 -4.71 13.03 -8.04
CA ALA A 23 -3.89 13.11 -6.84
C ALA A 23 -4.48 14.09 -5.80
N SER A 24 -5.05 15.21 -6.27
CA SER A 24 -5.68 16.24 -5.41
C SER A 24 -6.98 15.76 -4.77
N THR A 25 -7.78 14.95 -5.48
CA THR A 25 -9.03 14.36 -4.95
C THR A 25 -8.78 13.10 -4.10
N SER A 26 -7.76 12.30 -4.40
CA SER A 26 -7.34 11.16 -3.55
C SER A 26 -6.70 11.60 -2.24
N ASN A 27 -5.95 12.72 -2.25
CA ASN A 27 -5.32 13.27 -1.06
C ASN A 27 -6.33 13.82 -0.05
N ALA A 28 -7.49 14.32 -0.51
CA ALA A 28 -8.55 14.80 0.38
C ALA A 28 -9.18 13.68 1.24
N ARG A 29 -9.11 12.42 0.75
CA ARG A 29 -9.66 11.24 1.43
C ARG A 29 -8.59 10.39 2.12
N ASN A 30 -7.30 10.74 2.13
CA ASN A 30 -6.24 9.84 2.65
C ASN A 30 -6.32 8.40 2.10
N THR A 31 -6.70 8.24 0.82
CA THR A 31 -6.81 6.94 0.15
C THR A 31 -5.77 6.85 -0.98
N PRO A 32 -5.21 5.66 -1.27
CA PRO A 32 -4.41 5.45 -2.47
C PRO A 32 -5.20 5.76 -3.75
N PRO A 33 -4.54 5.97 -4.90
CA PRO A 33 -5.22 6.16 -6.19
C PRO A 33 -6.21 5.03 -6.46
N TYR A 34 -7.43 5.41 -6.85
CA TYR A 34 -8.55 4.48 -7.05
C TYR A 34 -9.32 4.75 -8.34
N ASP A 35 -10.14 3.78 -8.74
CA ASP A 35 -11.07 3.85 -9.85
C ASP A 35 -12.46 3.37 -9.40
N LEU A 36 -13.44 4.28 -9.36
CA LEU A 36 -14.81 3.98 -8.94
C LEU A 36 -15.57 3.15 -9.97
N GLU A 37 -15.19 3.26 -11.24
CA GLU A 37 -15.82 2.55 -12.36
C GLU A 37 -15.22 1.15 -12.55
N ALA A 38 -14.30 0.74 -11.67
CA ALA A 38 -13.66 -0.56 -11.73
C ALA A 38 -14.67 -1.69 -11.55
N THR A 39 -14.76 -2.55 -12.57
CA THR A 39 -15.59 -3.76 -12.56
C THR A 39 -14.85 -5.00 -12.06
N ALA A 40 -13.58 -4.85 -11.65
CA ALA A 40 -12.75 -5.92 -11.08
C ALA A 40 -11.93 -5.39 -9.91
N ALA A 41 -11.84 -6.16 -8.82
CA ALA A 41 -11.22 -5.71 -7.57
C ALA A 41 -9.76 -5.23 -7.75
N HIS A 42 -8.98 -5.90 -8.61
CA HIS A 42 -7.59 -5.52 -8.90
C HIS A 42 -7.44 -4.24 -9.72
N LYS A 43 -8.54 -3.69 -10.26
CA LYS A 43 -8.58 -2.41 -10.97
C LYS A 43 -9.09 -1.27 -10.08
N ALA A 44 -9.80 -1.57 -8.99
CA ALA A 44 -10.34 -0.56 -8.08
C ALA A 44 -9.25 0.28 -7.42
N TYR A 45 -8.07 -0.31 -7.20
CA TYR A 45 -6.86 0.36 -6.76
C TYR A 45 -5.72 0.06 -7.74
N PRO A 46 -5.55 0.82 -8.83
CA PRO A 46 -4.58 0.52 -9.88
C PRO A 46 -3.14 0.44 -9.34
N LEU A 47 -2.55 -0.76 -9.38
CA LEU A 47 -1.24 -1.01 -8.76
C LEU A 47 -0.11 -0.19 -9.39
N ASP A 48 -0.20 0.10 -10.68
CA ASP A 48 0.74 0.94 -11.43
C ASP A 48 0.73 2.42 -10.98
N LYS A 49 -0.36 2.86 -10.34
CA LYS A 49 -0.45 4.17 -9.68
C LYS A 49 0.00 4.14 -8.22
N ILE A 50 0.11 2.95 -7.62
CA ILE A 50 0.57 2.74 -6.24
C ILE A 50 2.09 2.52 -6.20
N ILE A 51 2.60 1.64 -7.06
CA ILE A 51 4.01 1.33 -7.26
C ILE A 51 4.36 1.67 -8.71
N LEU A 52 5.11 2.76 -8.89
CA LEU A 52 5.48 3.29 -10.19
C LEU A 52 6.43 2.33 -10.92
N LYS A 53 6.39 2.34 -12.25
CA LYS A 53 7.17 1.42 -13.10
C LYS A 53 8.67 1.37 -12.73
N GLY A 54 9.29 2.50 -12.43
CA GLY A 54 10.72 2.57 -12.07
C GLY A 54 11.05 2.19 -10.63
N GLU A 55 10.04 1.98 -9.77
CA GLU A 55 10.26 1.55 -8.38
C GLU A 55 10.45 0.03 -8.27
N TRP A 56 9.87 -0.74 -9.19
CA TRP A 56 9.93 -2.21 -9.20
C TRP A 56 11.36 -2.78 -9.23
N ASP A 57 12.29 -2.09 -9.87
CA ASP A 57 13.70 -2.51 -9.95
C ASP A 57 14.39 -2.50 -8.58
N TYR A 58 13.82 -1.80 -7.59
CA TYR A 58 14.33 -1.69 -6.23
C TYR A 58 13.58 -2.58 -5.23
N LEU A 59 12.63 -3.40 -5.71
CA LEU A 59 11.74 -4.26 -4.91
C LEU A 59 12.05 -5.74 -5.11
N VAL A 60 13.34 -6.07 -5.24
CA VAL A 60 13.82 -7.43 -5.53
C VAL A 60 14.35 -8.17 -4.30
N ASP A 61 14.53 -7.48 -3.17
CA ASP A 61 15.14 -8.00 -1.95
C ASP A 61 14.46 -9.27 -1.43
N ILE A 62 13.12 -9.27 -1.30
CA ILE A 62 12.38 -10.45 -0.84
C ILE A 62 12.50 -11.61 -1.83
N LEU A 63 12.49 -11.33 -3.13
CA LEU A 63 12.61 -12.38 -4.15
C LEU A 63 14.00 -13.03 -4.10
N GLU A 64 15.06 -12.22 -4.01
CA GLU A 64 16.44 -12.66 -3.90
C GLU A 64 16.66 -13.50 -2.64
N LEU A 65 16.14 -13.04 -1.50
CA LEU A 65 16.23 -13.75 -0.23
C LEU A 65 15.46 -15.07 -0.25
N ALA A 66 14.27 -15.09 -0.85
CA ALA A 66 13.48 -16.32 -1.01
C ALA A 66 14.24 -17.34 -1.89
N HIS A 67 14.84 -16.91 -3.00
CA HIS A 67 15.66 -17.78 -3.84
C HIS A 67 16.92 -18.29 -3.12
N ALA A 68 17.51 -17.50 -2.25
CA ALA A 68 18.65 -17.88 -1.43
C ALA A 68 18.27 -18.81 -0.25
N GLY A 69 16.99 -19.15 -0.06
CA GLY A 69 16.52 -19.96 1.06
C GLY A 69 16.66 -19.27 2.41
N SER A 70 16.64 -17.93 2.43
CA SER A 70 16.78 -17.15 3.65
C SER A 70 15.56 -17.28 4.56
N GLN A 71 15.78 -17.27 5.87
CA GLN A 71 14.70 -17.31 6.84
C GLN A 71 14.08 -15.93 7.04
N PHE A 72 12.75 -15.87 6.96
CA PHE A 72 11.97 -14.67 7.26
C PHE A 72 11.45 -14.75 8.71
N THR A 73 12.08 -14.02 9.63
CA THR A 73 11.65 -13.96 11.03
C THR A 73 10.88 -12.67 11.33
N PRO A 74 9.88 -12.69 12.24
CA PRO A 74 9.13 -11.50 12.64
C PRO A 74 9.97 -10.35 13.23
N ASP A 75 11.19 -10.65 13.65
CA ASP A 75 12.14 -9.64 14.12
C ASP A 75 12.61 -8.76 12.94
N LEU A 76 12.90 -9.39 11.80
CA LEU A 76 13.46 -8.73 10.61
C LEU A 76 12.39 -8.26 9.63
N TYR A 77 11.26 -8.97 9.54
CA TYR A 77 10.18 -8.67 8.60
C TYR A 77 8.84 -8.52 9.31
N PRO A 78 7.89 -7.77 8.73
CA PRO A 78 6.51 -7.76 9.19
C PRO A 78 5.95 -9.18 9.27
N THR A 79 5.17 -9.48 10.30
CA THR A 79 4.47 -10.75 10.52
C THR A 79 3.67 -11.15 9.28
N PHE A 80 3.01 -10.19 8.64
CA PHE A 80 2.28 -10.39 7.39
C PHE A 80 3.18 -10.98 6.30
N VAL A 81 4.40 -10.46 6.16
CA VAL A 81 5.36 -10.92 5.14
C VAL A 81 5.85 -12.33 5.47
N CYS A 82 6.25 -12.58 6.72
CA CYS A 82 6.67 -13.90 7.18
C CYS A 82 5.60 -14.97 6.89
N ASN A 83 4.33 -14.64 7.13
CA ASN A 83 3.22 -15.55 6.95
C ASN A 83 2.84 -15.79 5.49
N ARG A 84 3.26 -14.95 4.53
CA ARG A 84 2.93 -15.11 3.09
C ARG A 84 4.11 -15.47 2.20
N VAL A 85 5.36 -15.32 2.66
CA VAL A 85 6.53 -15.51 1.79
C VAL A 85 6.60 -16.94 1.20
N HIS A 86 6.15 -17.95 1.93
CA HIS A 86 6.11 -19.34 1.46
C HIS A 86 5.21 -19.52 0.22
N GLN A 87 4.23 -18.64 0.01
CA GLN A 87 3.37 -18.71 -1.18
C GLN A 87 4.16 -18.45 -2.46
N LEU A 88 5.29 -17.74 -2.40
CA LEU A 88 6.17 -17.51 -3.56
C LEU A 88 6.65 -18.83 -4.18
N GLU A 89 6.90 -19.87 -3.37
CA GLU A 89 7.33 -21.19 -3.84
C GLU A 89 6.24 -21.89 -4.66
N THR A 90 4.97 -21.59 -4.38
CA THR A 90 3.83 -22.20 -5.06
C THR A 90 3.49 -21.54 -6.40
N ILE A 91 4.00 -20.33 -6.64
CA ILE A 91 3.71 -19.56 -7.86
C ILE A 91 4.66 -19.99 -8.98
N LYS A 92 4.11 -20.66 -10.00
CA LYS A 92 4.85 -21.08 -11.20
C LYS A 92 5.17 -19.96 -12.18
N ASP A 93 4.31 -18.94 -12.23
CA ASP A 93 4.47 -17.79 -13.13
C ASP A 93 5.46 -16.79 -12.52
N GLU A 94 6.65 -16.72 -13.11
CA GLU A 94 7.74 -15.84 -12.63
C GLU A 94 7.36 -14.36 -12.59
N SER A 95 6.48 -13.90 -13.48
CA SER A 95 5.99 -12.52 -13.47
C SER A 95 5.08 -12.29 -12.26
N LYS A 96 4.16 -13.22 -11.97
CA LYS A 96 3.31 -13.16 -10.78
C LYS A 96 4.12 -13.29 -9.49
N LYS A 97 5.13 -14.17 -9.47
CA LYS A 97 6.03 -14.36 -8.33
C LYS A 97 6.81 -13.08 -8.04
N ARG A 98 7.44 -12.50 -9.05
CA ARG A 98 8.15 -11.21 -8.95
C ARG A 98 7.22 -10.10 -8.48
N LYS A 99 6.01 -10.03 -9.03
CA LYS A 99 5.01 -9.04 -8.62
C LYS A 99 4.64 -9.19 -7.14
N MET A 100 4.34 -10.40 -6.67
CA MET A 100 4.00 -10.64 -5.27
C MET A 100 5.16 -10.31 -4.33
N ALA A 101 6.38 -10.78 -4.66
CA ALA A 101 7.57 -10.47 -3.87
C ALA A 101 7.83 -8.96 -3.81
N GLY A 102 7.65 -8.25 -4.92
CA GLY A 102 7.79 -6.79 -4.97
C GLY A 102 6.75 -6.05 -4.13
N ILE A 103 5.50 -6.55 -4.08
CA ILE A 103 4.47 -5.99 -3.19
C ILE A 103 4.84 -6.21 -1.71
N LEU A 104 5.28 -7.42 -1.33
CA LEU A 104 5.73 -7.72 0.03
C LEU A 104 6.93 -6.84 0.43
N SER A 105 7.85 -6.60 -0.51
CA SER A 105 9.01 -5.73 -0.33
C SER A 105 8.56 -4.29 -0.06
N TYR A 106 7.69 -3.76 -0.92
CA TYR A 106 7.16 -2.40 -0.78
C TYR A 106 6.40 -2.21 0.54
N MET A 107 5.59 -3.19 0.94
CA MET A 107 4.91 -3.20 2.24
C MET A 107 5.91 -3.14 3.41
N THR A 108 6.98 -3.95 3.34
CA THR A 108 8.06 -3.92 4.34
C THR A 108 8.68 -2.53 4.41
N HIS A 109 9.03 -1.94 3.27
CA HIS A 109 9.58 -0.59 3.21
C HIS A 109 8.62 0.46 3.81
N LEU A 110 7.32 0.42 3.52
CA LEU A 110 6.33 1.34 4.09
C LEU A 110 6.20 1.21 5.61
N ILE A 111 6.09 -0.02 6.12
CA ILE A 111 5.94 -0.27 7.56
C ILE A 111 7.20 0.20 8.30
N ARG A 112 8.39 -0.12 7.78
CA ARG A 112 9.67 0.33 8.36
C ARG A 112 9.84 1.85 8.28
N PHE A 113 9.37 2.47 7.20
CA PHE A 113 9.35 3.92 7.08
C PHE A 113 8.44 4.56 8.14
N LYS A 114 7.22 4.04 8.32
CA LYS A 114 6.32 4.48 9.40
C LYS A 114 7.01 4.38 10.77
N ASP A 115 7.59 3.23 11.10
CA ASP A 115 8.23 3.01 12.40
C ASP A 115 9.41 3.97 12.70
N ARG A 116 10.09 4.47 11.66
CA ARG A 116 11.16 5.48 11.81
C ARG A 116 10.64 6.87 12.11
N HIS A 117 9.43 7.18 11.64
CA HIS A 117 8.86 8.52 11.64
C HIS A 117 7.64 8.64 12.57
N THR A 118 7.44 7.67 13.48
CA THR A 118 6.47 7.71 14.57
C THR A 118 7.17 7.80 15.94
N MET A 119 6.52 8.44 16.92
CA MET A 119 7.10 8.65 18.26
C MET A 119 7.27 7.36 19.08
N ASP A 120 6.62 6.26 18.71
CA ASP A 120 6.56 4.99 19.47
C ASP A 120 7.86 4.16 19.43
N GLY A 121 9.00 4.83 19.33
CA GLY A 121 10.33 4.24 19.35
C GLY A 121 10.73 3.63 18.00
N VAL A 122 11.85 4.11 17.47
CA VAL A 122 12.51 3.46 16.33
C VAL A 122 13.02 2.10 16.81
N SER A 123 12.30 1.03 16.47
CA SER A 123 12.77 -0.34 16.70
C SER A 123 14.20 -0.50 16.17
N SER A 124 15.04 -1.28 16.85
CA SER A 124 16.38 -1.61 16.36
C SER A 124 16.36 -2.16 14.92
N THR A 125 15.27 -2.85 14.58
CA THR A 125 15.02 -3.46 13.28
C THR A 125 14.67 -2.42 12.21
N SER A 126 13.94 -1.35 12.57
CA SER A 126 13.71 -0.23 11.65
C SER A 126 14.96 0.62 11.45
N LYS A 127 15.89 0.71 12.42
CA LYS A 127 17.21 1.36 12.20
C LYS A 127 18.09 0.62 11.19
N ARG A 128 18.09 -0.71 11.23
CA ARG A 128 18.95 -1.57 10.39
C ARG A 128 18.40 -1.81 8.99
N HIS A 129 17.11 -1.55 8.76
CA HIS A 129 16.50 -1.74 7.45
C HIS A 129 17.18 -0.89 6.36
N LYS A 130 17.52 -1.46 5.21
CA LYS A 130 18.07 -0.68 4.10
C LYS A 130 16.94 -0.27 3.17
N LEU A 131 16.45 0.96 3.34
CA LEU A 131 15.44 1.54 2.44
C LEU A 131 16.15 2.12 1.19
N PRO A 132 15.84 1.66 -0.03
CA PRO A 132 16.35 2.26 -1.26
C PRO A 132 16.10 3.77 -1.30
N THR A 133 17.11 4.55 -1.71
CA THR A 133 17.06 6.02 -1.73
C THR A 133 15.88 6.56 -2.53
N ILE A 134 15.56 5.93 -3.67
CA ILE A 134 14.41 6.30 -4.49
C ILE A 134 13.08 6.16 -3.73
N LEU A 135 12.90 5.07 -2.99
CA LEU A 135 11.71 4.84 -2.16
C LEU A 135 11.69 5.79 -0.95
N SER A 136 12.84 6.09 -0.37
CA SER A 136 12.94 7.09 0.70
C SER A 136 12.46 8.45 0.22
N HIS A 137 12.95 8.94 -0.93
CA HIS A 137 12.48 10.22 -1.49
C HIS A 137 11.00 10.19 -1.83
N ARG A 138 10.52 9.09 -2.43
CA ARG A 138 9.10 8.89 -2.75
C ARG A 138 8.23 8.99 -1.50
N PHE A 139 8.54 8.20 -0.47
CA PHE A 139 7.77 8.17 0.77
C PHE A 139 7.84 9.51 1.48
N SER A 140 9.00 10.17 1.48
CA SER A 140 9.14 11.51 2.03
C SER A 140 8.21 12.51 1.38
N SER A 141 8.08 12.45 0.05
CA SER A 141 7.17 13.30 -0.72
C SER A 141 5.70 12.94 -0.52
N MET A 142 5.36 11.67 -0.38
CA MET A 142 3.96 11.23 -0.22
C MET A 142 3.40 11.55 1.18
N PHE A 143 4.23 11.41 2.21
CA PHE A 143 3.83 11.48 3.61
C PHE A 143 4.29 12.77 4.31
N ASP A 144 4.69 13.79 3.55
CA ASP A 144 5.01 15.16 3.98
C ASP A 144 6.05 15.25 5.12
N ILE A 145 7.10 14.43 5.07
CA ILE A 145 8.18 14.46 6.07
C ILE A 145 9.39 15.32 5.64
N THR A 146 9.27 16.11 4.57
CA THR A 146 10.38 16.93 4.05
C THR A 146 10.86 17.99 5.05
N ASN A 147 9.96 18.44 5.94
CA ASN A 147 10.25 19.51 6.92
C ASN A 147 10.19 19.02 8.37
N ASN A 148 9.74 17.79 8.62
CA ASN A 148 9.57 17.23 9.95
C ASN A 148 9.90 15.75 9.92
N ASN A 149 10.68 15.27 10.89
CA ASN A 149 11.02 13.85 10.98
C ASN A 149 9.84 12.98 11.44
N ARG A 150 8.68 13.58 11.77
CA ARG A 150 7.45 12.89 12.14
C ARG A 150 6.41 12.96 11.03
N ILE A 151 5.79 11.83 10.70
CA ILE A 151 4.64 11.79 9.78
C ILE A 151 3.42 12.46 10.45
N PRO A 152 2.77 13.44 9.80
CA PRO A 152 1.52 14.02 10.30
C PRO A 152 0.42 12.97 10.42
N ASP A 153 -0.45 13.08 11.42
CA ASP A 153 -1.47 12.06 11.73
C ASP A 153 -2.38 11.72 10.51
N GLU A 154 -2.74 12.71 9.69
CA GLU A 154 -3.51 12.48 8.45
C GLU A 154 -2.72 11.65 7.43
N LYS A 155 -1.43 11.94 7.25
CA LYS A 155 -0.54 11.18 6.36
C LYS A 155 -0.21 9.80 6.89
N GLN A 156 -0.27 9.59 8.20
CA GLN A 156 -0.18 8.25 8.79
C GLN A 156 -1.38 7.40 8.38
N LYS A 157 -2.60 7.96 8.37
CA LYS A 157 -3.80 7.25 7.86
C LYS A 157 -3.67 6.89 6.39
N LEU A 158 -3.08 7.79 5.58
CA LEU A 158 -2.78 7.51 4.18
C LEU A 158 -1.79 6.33 4.05
N LEU A 159 -0.68 6.34 4.80
CA LEU A 159 0.29 5.24 4.77
C LEU A 159 -0.33 3.90 5.14
N ILE A 160 -1.11 3.88 6.22
CA ILE A 160 -1.86 2.68 6.63
C ILE A 160 -2.73 2.20 5.47
N SER A 161 -3.45 3.11 4.81
CA SER A 161 -4.31 2.78 3.68
C SER A 161 -3.56 2.16 2.50
N TYR A 162 -2.35 2.63 2.19
CA TYR A 162 -1.47 1.99 1.20
C TYR A 162 -1.13 0.54 1.58
N VAL A 163 -0.74 0.31 2.84
CA VAL A 163 -0.41 -1.04 3.33
C VAL A 163 -1.61 -1.97 3.24
N LEU A 164 -2.81 -1.51 3.61
CA LEU A 164 -4.04 -2.29 3.54
C LEU A 164 -4.49 -2.61 2.11
N VAL A 165 -4.27 -1.70 1.15
CA VAL A 165 -4.58 -2.01 -0.26
C VAL A 165 -3.59 -3.05 -0.80
N LEU A 166 -2.31 -2.93 -0.46
CA LEU A 166 -1.28 -3.88 -0.91
C LEU A 166 -1.52 -5.29 -0.36
N SER A 167 -1.99 -5.42 0.88
CA SER A 167 -2.33 -6.74 1.44
C SER A 167 -3.48 -7.42 0.68
N LEU A 168 -4.45 -6.66 0.16
CA LEU A 168 -5.50 -7.22 -0.70
C LEU A 168 -4.91 -7.84 -1.97
N PHE A 169 -3.89 -7.23 -2.57
CA PHE A 169 -3.23 -7.81 -3.75
C PHE A 169 -2.49 -9.11 -3.42
N VAL A 170 -1.86 -9.20 -2.25
CA VAL A 170 -1.16 -10.40 -1.80
C VAL A 170 -2.14 -11.54 -1.50
N ASP A 171 -3.20 -11.25 -0.76
CA ASP A 171 -4.16 -12.27 -0.28
C ASP A 171 -5.32 -12.52 -1.28
N GLY A 172 -5.17 -12.14 -2.56
CA GLY A 172 -6.20 -12.39 -3.59
C GLY A 172 -7.55 -11.74 -3.28
N PHE A 173 -7.53 -10.55 -2.69
CA PHE A 173 -8.68 -9.74 -2.26
C PHE A 173 -9.52 -10.37 -1.13
N ARG A 174 -8.93 -11.29 -0.38
CA ARG A 174 -9.51 -11.94 0.81
C ARG A 174 -8.47 -11.99 1.93
N SER A 175 -8.24 -10.85 2.58
CA SER A 175 -7.11 -10.66 3.51
C SER A 175 -7.50 -10.79 4.98
N ASP A 176 -6.70 -11.51 5.77
CA ASP A 176 -6.81 -11.54 7.23
C ASP A 176 -6.08 -10.32 7.83
N PRO A 177 -6.78 -9.39 8.51
CA PRO A 177 -6.18 -8.18 9.08
C PRO A 177 -5.31 -8.42 10.32
N SER A 178 -5.32 -9.62 10.90
CA SER A 178 -4.74 -9.89 12.24
C SER A 178 -3.23 -9.64 12.31
N ASP A 179 -2.48 -10.02 11.27
CA ASP A 179 -1.04 -9.80 11.22
C ASP A 179 -0.70 -8.32 11.05
N LEU A 180 -1.49 -7.62 10.23
CA LEU A 180 -1.29 -6.18 9.97
C LEU A 180 -1.60 -5.32 11.19
N ALA A 181 -2.51 -5.76 12.07
CA ALA A 181 -2.77 -5.06 13.33
C ALA A 181 -1.50 -5.04 14.21
N LYS A 182 -0.77 -6.15 14.25
CA LYS A 182 0.52 -6.25 14.96
C LYS A 182 1.58 -5.41 14.27
N ASP A 183 1.74 -5.57 12.97
CA ASP A 183 2.81 -4.93 12.19
C ASP A 183 2.67 -3.40 12.16
N LEU A 184 1.45 -2.89 12.06
CA LEU A 184 1.18 -1.44 12.08
C LEU A 184 1.10 -0.88 13.50
N ARG A 185 1.04 -1.74 14.53
CA ARG A 185 0.79 -1.40 15.94
C ARG A 185 -0.52 -0.62 16.15
N ILE A 186 -1.59 -1.11 15.53
CA ILE A 186 -2.91 -0.47 15.55
C ILE A 186 -3.92 -1.43 16.17
N ASN A 187 -4.85 -0.89 16.95
CA ASN A 187 -5.95 -1.68 17.50
C ASN A 187 -6.75 -2.35 16.36
N PRO A 188 -7.08 -3.65 16.45
CA PRO A 188 -7.82 -4.36 15.39
C PRO A 188 -9.14 -3.68 14.97
N LEU A 189 -9.86 -3.04 15.90
CA LEU A 189 -11.09 -2.30 15.58
C LEU A 189 -10.79 -1.04 14.75
N THR A 190 -9.71 -0.33 15.05
CA THR A 190 -9.28 0.84 14.26
C THR A 190 -8.81 0.41 12.88
N LEU A 191 -8.06 -0.69 12.79
CA LEU A 191 -7.63 -1.26 11.51
C LEU A 191 -8.82 -1.67 10.64
N ARG A 192 -9.84 -2.27 11.26
CA ARG A 192 -11.11 -2.58 10.59
C ARG A 192 -11.76 -1.33 10.00
N SER A 193 -11.84 -0.24 10.77
CA SER A 193 -12.37 1.03 10.28
C SER A 193 -11.57 1.58 9.08
N HIS A 194 -10.26 1.36 9.04
CA HIS A 194 -9.43 1.74 7.88
C HIS A 194 -9.77 0.93 6.63
N TYR A 195 -9.93 -0.39 6.75
CA TYR A 195 -10.39 -1.24 5.63
C TYR A 195 -11.77 -0.81 5.12
N GLU A 196 -12.71 -0.62 6.04
CA GLU A 196 -14.07 -0.15 5.74
C GLU A 196 -14.07 1.21 5.02
N TYR A 197 -13.19 2.11 5.44
CA TYR A 197 -13.00 3.42 4.81
C TYR A 197 -12.47 3.34 3.37
N LEU A 198 -11.72 2.28 3.06
CA LEU A 198 -11.25 1.93 1.71
C LEU A 198 -12.31 1.19 0.86
N GLY A 199 -13.54 1.06 1.36
CA GLY A 199 -14.62 0.36 0.68
C GLY A 199 -14.58 -1.16 0.83
N CYS A 200 -13.73 -1.70 1.72
CA CYS A 200 -13.75 -3.12 2.01
C CYS A 200 -14.98 -3.50 2.85
N LYS A 201 -15.43 -4.74 2.69
CA LYS A 201 -16.42 -5.40 3.53
C LYS A 201 -15.74 -6.53 4.29
N PHE A 202 -16.36 -6.94 5.40
CA PHE A 202 -15.86 -8.06 6.20
C PHE A 202 -16.79 -9.25 6.11
N VAL A 203 -16.24 -10.41 5.77
CA VAL A 203 -16.94 -11.69 5.70
C VAL A 203 -16.30 -12.63 6.70
N ARG A 204 -17.13 -13.41 7.40
CA ARG A 204 -16.65 -14.41 8.35
C ARG A 204 -16.57 -15.77 7.67
N GLU A 205 -15.40 -16.38 7.69
CA GLU A 205 -15.14 -17.70 7.10
C GLU A 205 -14.29 -18.53 8.04
N ASN A 206 -14.71 -19.77 8.33
CA ASN A 206 -13.98 -20.68 9.21
C ASN A 206 -13.53 -20.02 10.54
N HIS A 207 -14.42 -19.21 11.12
CA HIS A 207 -14.20 -18.39 12.33
C HIS A 207 -13.23 -17.20 12.20
N ILE A 208 -12.57 -17.03 11.05
CA ILE A 208 -11.69 -15.89 10.72
C ILE A 208 -12.52 -14.78 10.07
N LEU A 209 -12.19 -13.52 10.38
CA LEU A 209 -12.83 -12.36 9.78
C LEU A 209 -11.94 -11.83 8.65
N LEU A 210 -12.38 -11.96 7.40
CA LEU A 210 -11.62 -11.58 6.21
C LEU A 210 -12.11 -10.26 5.63
N ALA A 211 -11.19 -9.37 5.28
CA ALA A 211 -11.45 -8.17 4.51
C ALA A 211 -11.54 -8.51 3.01
N THR A 212 -12.63 -8.09 2.36
CA THR A 212 -12.87 -8.29 0.93
C THR A 212 -13.18 -6.97 0.25
N LEU A 213 -12.81 -6.82 -1.02
CA LEU A 213 -13.07 -5.62 -1.80
C LEU A 213 -14.17 -5.87 -2.85
N PRO A 214 -15.42 -5.49 -2.59
CA PRO A 214 -16.50 -5.59 -3.58
C PRO A 214 -16.28 -4.58 -4.73
N VAL A 215 -16.85 -4.90 -5.89
CA VAL A 215 -16.95 -3.98 -7.04
C VAL A 215 -18.41 -3.79 -7.45
N PRO A 216 -18.83 -2.58 -7.87
CA PRO A 216 -18.02 -1.36 -8.00
C PRO A 216 -17.52 -0.84 -6.65
N LEU A 217 -16.45 -0.04 -6.66
CA LEU A 217 -15.84 0.49 -5.44
C LEU A 217 -16.78 1.50 -4.78
N GLU A 218 -17.22 1.20 -3.58
CA GLU A 218 -18.10 2.07 -2.81
C GLU A 218 -17.44 2.47 -1.50
N PHE A 219 -17.31 3.78 -1.28
CA PHE A 219 -16.82 4.27 -0.02
C PHE A 219 -17.95 4.45 1.00
N GLN A 220 -17.67 4.18 2.27
CA GLN A 220 -18.61 4.52 3.33
C GLN A 220 -18.93 6.03 3.29
N THR A 221 -20.22 6.34 3.13
CA THR A 221 -20.75 7.67 3.36
C THR A 221 -20.82 7.88 4.86
N ILE A 222 -20.00 8.81 5.38
CA ILE A 222 -20.11 9.23 6.77
C ILE A 222 -21.50 9.87 6.91
N LYS A 223 -22.49 9.11 7.38
CA LYS A 223 -23.78 9.66 7.76
C LYS A 223 -23.53 10.63 8.91
N ARG A 224 -23.36 11.92 8.61
CA ARG A 224 -23.37 12.98 9.61
C ARG A 224 -24.69 12.85 10.37
N LYS A 225 -24.66 12.26 11.57
CA LYS A 225 -25.81 12.29 12.49
C LYS A 225 -26.15 13.77 12.68
N ARG A 226 -27.26 14.23 12.06
CA ARG A 226 -27.90 15.49 12.42
C ARG A 226 -28.19 15.38 13.92
N ARG A 227 -27.46 16.14 14.74
CA ARG A 227 -27.86 16.41 16.12
C ARG A 227 -29.24 17.07 16.02
N ARG A 228 -30.26 16.39 16.54
CA ARG A 228 -31.53 17.01 16.89
C ARG A 228 -31.37 17.68 18.24
#